data_AF-A0A9D7AU40-F1
#
_entry.id   AF-A0A9D7AU40-F1
#
_cell.length_a   1.000
_cell.length_b   1.000
_cell.length_c   1.000
_cell.angle_alpha   90.00
_cell.angle_beta   90.00
_cell.angle_gamma   90.00
#
_symmetry.space_group_name_H-M   'P 1'
#
loop_
_entity.id
_entity.type
_entity.pdbx_description
1 polymer ?
#
loop_
_entity_poly.entity_id
_entity_poly.type
_entity_poly.pdbx_seq_one_letter_code
_entity_poly.pdbx_strand_id
1 'polypeptide(L)'
;PIDILITLVWVAFAVVFFGTVGTRKVRHIYVANWFFGSFILAVALLHLVNSAAIPAGMMKSYSAYAGVQDAMVQWWYGHNAVGFFLTAGFLGMMYYFIPKQAERPVYSYRLSIVHFWALIFTYMWAGPHHLHYTALPDWTQSVGMVFSLILLAPSWGGMINGVMTLSGAWHKLRDDPILRFLIVSLSFYGMSTFEGPMMSIKTVNALSHYTDWTVGHVHSGALGWVGLVTMGSMYYLIPRLFGQKQMYSVKAIEIHFWAATIGIVIYIAAMWIAGVMQGLMWRAINTDGTLTYTFVESVKATYPFYALRLLGGLLYLGGMLIMLWNVLKTATAGRSDVIIPDA
;
A
#
# COMPACT_ATOMS: atom_id res chain seq x y z
N PRO A 1 19.78 -16.41 -8.30
CA PRO A 1 20.74 -15.85 -7.30
C PRO A 1 20.14 -14.69 -6.48
N ILE A 2 19.40 -13.76 -7.10
CA ILE A 2 18.80 -12.63 -6.38
C ILE A 2 17.76 -13.08 -5.34
N ASP A 3 16.88 -14.05 -5.66
CA ASP A 3 15.90 -14.56 -4.68
C ASP A 3 16.57 -15.16 -3.44
N ILE A 4 17.73 -15.79 -3.61
CA ILE A 4 18.53 -16.33 -2.50
C ILE A 4 19.09 -15.18 -1.66
N LEU A 5 19.65 -14.15 -2.30
CA LEU A 5 20.16 -12.97 -1.60
C LEU A 5 19.05 -12.27 -0.81
N ILE A 6 17.88 -12.07 -1.42
CA ILE A 6 16.70 -11.51 -0.73
C ILE A 6 16.35 -12.36 0.48
N THR A 7 16.31 -13.69 0.34
CA THR A 7 16.03 -14.60 1.45
C THR A 7 17.02 -14.43 2.59
N LEU A 8 18.32 -14.38 2.31
CA LEU A 8 19.37 -14.23 3.34
C LEU A 8 19.24 -12.89 4.07
N VAL A 9 19.04 -11.79 3.34
CA VAL A 9 18.84 -10.47 3.93
C VAL A 9 17.56 -10.43 4.76
N TRP A 10 16.48 -11.06 4.29
CA TRP A 10 15.21 -11.10 4.99
C TRP A 10 15.27 -11.92 6.28
N VAL A 11 16.00 -13.04 6.27
CA VAL A 11 16.27 -13.83 7.49
C VAL A 11 17.07 -13.01 8.50
N ALA A 12 18.11 -12.30 8.06
CA ALA A 12 18.86 -11.40 8.94
C ALA A 12 17.96 -10.31 9.53
N PHE A 13 17.10 -9.69 8.71
CA PHE A 13 16.12 -8.71 9.16
C PHE A 13 15.14 -9.30 10.19
N ALA A 14 14.62 -10.51 9.96
CA ALA A 14 13.72 -11.18 10.89
C ALA A 14 14.39 -11.45 12.24
N VAL A 15 15.65 -11.92 12.23
CA VAL A 15 16.43 -12.13 13.47
C VAL A 15 16.62 -10.83 14.23
N VAL A 16 16.98 -9.73 13.54
CA VAL A 16 17.13 -8.42 14.17
C VAL A 16 15.82 -7.94 14.79
N PHE A 17 14.71 -8.01 14.05
CA PHE A 17 13.41 -7.54 14.53
C PHE A 17 12.89 -8.38 15.70
N PHE A 18 12.79 -9.70 15.53
CA PHE A 18 12.25 -10.58 16.58
C PHE A 18 13.21 -10.70 17.76
N GLY A 19 14.52 -10.63 17.55
CA GLY A 19 15.51 -10.50 18.62
C GLY A 19 15.27 -9.26 19.47
N THR A 20 15.06 -8.11 18.84
CA THR A 20 14.74 -6.84 19.52
C THR A 20 13.43 -6.93 20.33
N VAL A 21 12.39 -7.57 19.77
CA VAL A 21 11.12 -7.82 20.49
C VAL A 21 11.31 -8.81 21.65
N GLY A 22 12.23 -9.78 21.50
CA GLY A 22 12.59 -10.76 22.53
C GLY A 22 13.30 -10.14 23.74
N THR A 23 14.13 -9.12 23.52
CA THR A 23 14.88 -8.39 24.56
C THR A 23 14.13 -7.16 25.10
N ARG A 24 12.83 -7.02 24.83
CA ARG A 24 12.03 -5.87 25.28
C ARG A 24 11.97 -5.76 26.80
N LYS A 25 11.82 -4.52 27.30
CA LYS A 25 11.65 -4.24 28.75
C LYS A 25 10.21 -4.39 29.23
N VAL A 26 9.23 -4.05 28.40
CA VAL A 26 7.79 -4.09 28.74
C VAL A 26 7.19 -5.46 28.49
N ARG A 27 6.28 -5.92 29.36
CA ARG A 27 5.65 -7.25 29.23
C ARG A 27 4.86 -7.40 27.93
N HIS A 28 4.06 -6.39 27.59
CA HIS A 28 3.21 -6.39 26.40
C HIS A 28 3.98 -6.01 25.14
N ILE A 29 3.68 -6.68 24.03
CA ILE A 29 4.15 -6.29 22.70
C ILE A 29 3.11 -5.33 22.11
N TYR A 30 3.54 -4.14 21.70
CA TYR A 30 2.66 -3.15 21.10
C TYR A 30 2.12 -3.62 19.74
N VAL A 31 0.88 -3.22 19.40
CA VAL A 31 0.15 -3.68 18.20
C VAL A 31 0.91 -3.39 16.91
N ALA A 32 1.65 -2.28 16.83
CA ALA A 32 2.51 -2.00 15.68
C ALA A 32 3.47 -3.17 15.37
N ASN A 33 4.01 -3.80 16.41
CA ASN A 33 4.94 -4.93 16.27
C ASN A 33 4.22 -6.23 15.90
N TRP A 34 2.92 -6.35 16.15
CA TRP A 34 2.12 -7.48 15.64
C TRP A 34 2.06 -7.38 14.12
N PHE A 35 1.73 -6.20 13.60
CA PHE A 35 1.69 -5.93 12.17
C PHE A 35 3.06 -6.10 11.50
N PHE A 36 4.13 -5.53 12.07
CA PHE A 36 5.49 -5.72 11.55
C PHE A 36 5.93 -7.20 11.61
N GLY A 37 5.64 -7.91 12.71
CA GLY A 37 5.97 -9.33 12.84
C GLY A 37 5.25 -10.18 11.81
N SER A 38 3.94 -9.98 11.62
CA SER A 38 3.16 -10.68 10.60
C SER A 38 3.65 -10.36 9.19
N PHE A 39 3.96 -9.09 8.91
CA PHE A 39 4.58 -8.66 7.65
C PHE A 39 5.86 -9.45 7.35
N ILE A 40 6.79 -9.49 8.31
CA ILE A 40 8.09 -10.15 8.12
C ILE A 40 7.92 -11.63 7.83
N LEU A 41 7.09 -12.33 8.62
CA LEU A 41 6.87 -13.77 8.50
C LEU A 41 6.13 -14.13 7.22
N ALA A 42 5.04 -13.41 6.91
CA ALA A 42 4.27 -13.68 5.70
C ALA A 42 5.10 -13.40 4.45
N VAL A 43 5.80 -12.27 4.36
CA VAL A 43 6.62 -11.96 3.18
C VAL A 43 7.73 -12.99 2.96
N ALA A 44 8.35 -13.51 4.04
CA ALA A 44 9.31 -14.60 3.93
C ALA A 44 8.69 -15.87 3.30
N LEU A 45 7.52 -16.27 3.80
CA LEU A 45 6.77 -17.41 3.27
C LEU A 45 6.38 -17.22 1.80
N LEU A 46 5.82 -16.06 1.49
CA LEU A 46 5.37 -15.70 0.14
C LEU A 46 6.54 -15.74 -0.85
N HIS A 47 7.66 -15.11 -0.51
CA HIS A 47 8.87 -15.06 -1.33
C HIS A 47 9.41 -16.47 -1.62
N LEU A 48 9.56 -17.30 -0.58
CA LEU A 48 10.10 -18.65 -0.74
C LEU A 48 9.23 -19.54 -1.64
N VAL A 49 7.92 -19.48 -1.48
CA VAL A 49 6.99 -20.30 -2.25
C VAL A 49 6.91 -19.82 -3.71
N ASN A 50 6.76 -18.52 -3.95
CA ASN A 50 6.61 -18.00 -5.31
C ASN A 50 7.90 -18.06 -6.13
N SER A 51 9.05 -17.86 -5.49
CA SER A 51 10.35 -17.90 -6.16
C SER A 51 10.90 -19.33 -6.34
N ALA A 52 10.13 -20.37 -6.02
CA ALA A 52 10.50 -21.76 -6.31
C ALA A 52 10.64 -21.94 -7.83
N ALA A 53 11.86 -22.25 -8.29
CA ALA A 53 12.18 -22.31 -9.71
C ALA A 53 13.37 -23.23 -9.98
N ILE A 54 13.42 -23.81 -11.18
CA ILE A 54 14.55 -24.60 -11.68
C ILE A 54 15.52 -23.66 -12.40
N PRO A 55 16.78 -23.51 -11.95
CA PRO A 55 17.77 -22.69 -12.65
C PRO A 55 18.12 -23.28 -14.01
N ALA A 56 18.09 -22.44 -15.06
CA ALA A 56 18.50 -22.77 -16.43
C ALA A 56 19.73 -21.97 -16.88
N GLY A 57 20.33 -21.20 -15.97
CA GLY A 57 21.52 -20.39 -16.15
C GLY A 57 21.74 -19.51 -14.92
N MET A 58 22.79 -18.68 -14.93
CA MET A 58 23.09 -17.81 -13.78
C MET A 58 21.97 -16.82 -13.46
N MET A 59 21.36 -16.25 -14.50
CA MET A 59 20.29 -15.24 -14.41
C MET A 59 19.00 -15.69 -15.10
N LYS A 60 18.83 -17.00 -15.32
CA LYS A 60 17.65 -17.58 -15.95
C LYS A 60 17.14 -18.77 -15.14
N SER A 61 15.84 -18.82 -14.94
CA SER A 61 15.13 -19.94 -14.32
C SER A 61 13.75 -20.11 -14.94
N TYR A 62 13.14 -21.26 -14.68
CA TYR A 62 11.74 -21.55 -14.99
C TYR A 62 10.98 -21.78 -13.68
N SER A 63 9.77 -21.24 -13.57
CA SER A 63 8.90 -21.44 -12.40
C SER A 63 8.76 -22.94 -12.10
N ALA A 64 8.70 -23.30 -10.81
CA ALA A 64 8.39 -24.66 -10.39
C ALA A 64 6.92 -25.04 -10.67
N TYR A 65 6.09 -24.05 -11.01
CA TYR A 65 4.68 -24.21 -11.32
C TYR A 65 4.39 -23.89 -12.80
N ALA A 66 3.21 -24.28 -13.29
CA ALA A 66 2.75 -23.92 -14.63
C ALA A 66 1.24 -23.63 -14.65
N GLY A 67 0.78 -22.95 -15.71
CA GLY A 67 -0.65 -22.76 -16.01
C GLY A 67 -1.44 -22.14 -14.86
N VAL A 68 -2.58 -22.76 -14.52
CA VAL A 68 -3.49 -22.26 -13.49
C VAL A 68 -2.91 -22.34 -12.07
N GLN A 69 -2.04 -23.32 -11.79
CA GLN A 69 -1.35 -23.39 -10.50
C GLN A 69 -0.34 -22.24 -10.37
N ASP A 70 0.45 -21.97 -11.41
CA ASP A 70 1.39 -20.85 -11.41
C ASP A 70 0.66 -19.51 -11.26
N ALA A 71 -0.45 -19.33 -11.99
CA ALA A 71 -1.29 -18.14 -11.84
C ALA A 71 -1.79 -17.97 -10.40
N MET A 72 -2.25 -19.06 -9.76
CA MET A 72 -2.74 -18.99 -8.39
C MET A 72 -1.62 -18.71 -7.37
N VAL A 73 -0.46 -19.38 -7.48
CA VAL A 73 0.69 -19.09 -6.63
C VAL A 73 1.16 -17.64 -6.83
N GLN A 74 1.23 -17.20 -8.08
CA GLN A 74 1.61 -15.84 -8.46
C GLN A 74 0.70 -14.77 -7.86
N TRP A 75 -0.62 -14.98 -7.84
CA TRP A 75 -1.54 -13.99 -7.28
C TRP A 75 -1.84 -14.16 -5.80
N TRP A 76 -1.67 -15.35 -5.25
CA TRP A 76 -1.52 -15.51 -3.80
C TRP A 76 -0.30 -14.73 -3.32
N TYR A 77 0.85 -14.84 -4.00
CA TYR A 77 2.02 -14.01 -3.75
C TYR A 77 1.73 -12.53 -3.98
N GLY A 78 1.29 -12.15 -5.17
CA GLY A 78 1.16 -10.75 -5.60
C GLY A 78 0.18 -9.96 -4.73
N HIS A 79 -0.97 -10.57 -4.39
CA HIS A 79 -1.92 -9.92 -3.50
C HIS A 79 -1.40 -9.83 -2.07
N ASN A 80 -0.81 -10.89 -1.54
CA ASN A 80 -0.29 -10.85 -0.17
C ASN A 80 1.00 -10.05 -0.06
N ALA A 81 1.74 -9.81 -1.15
CA ALA A 81 2.81 -8.82 -1.19
C ALA A 81 2.22 -7.43 -0.89
N VAL A 82 1.14 -7.02 -1.55
CA VAL A 82 0.48 -5.75 -1.19
C VAL A 82 -0.20 -5.81 0.18
N GLY A 83 -0.72 -6.96 0.59
CA GLY A 83 -1.41 -7.14 1.88
C GLY A 83 -0.51 -7.11 3.10
N PHE A 84 0.64 -7.74 3.02
CA PHE A 84 1.57 -7.82 4.15
C PHE A 84 2.67 -6.78 4.05
N PHE A 85 3.28 -6.61 2.88
CA PHE A 85 4.32 -5.61 2.68
C PHE A 85 3.72 -4.20 2.67
N LEU A 86 2.73 -3.95 1.80
CA LEU A 86 2.18 -2.60 1.58
C LEU A 86 1.00 -2.22 2.50
N THR A 87 0.39 -3.18 3.19
CA THR A 87 -0.69 -2.90 4.15
C THR A 87 -0.27 -3.22 5.58
N ALA A 88 0.04 -4.47 5.93
CA ALA A 88 0.39 -4.81 7.32
C ALA A 88 1.61 -4.02 7.82
N GLY A 89 2.73 -4.02 7.09
CA GLY A 89 3.92 -3.25 7.47
C GLY A 89 3.64 -1.75 7.67
N PHE A 90 2.83 -1.16 6.80
CA PHE A 90 2.46 0.26 6.86
C PHE A 90 1.40 0.56 7.93
N LEU A 91 0.53 -0.38 8.27
CA LEU A 91 -0.32 -0.30 9.46
C LEU A 91 0.55 -0.30 10.73
N GLY A 92 1.66 -1.04 10.74
CA GLY A 92 2.69 -0.95 11.79
C GLY A 92 3.23 0.47 11.96
N MET A 93 3.57 1.13 10.85
CA MET A 93 3.96 2.56 10.86
C MET A 93 2.84 3.45 11.40
N MET A 94 1.62 3.29 10.89
CA MET A 94 0.46 4.07 11.33
C MET A 94 0.21 3.94 12.83
N TYR A 95 0.26 2.72 13.37
CA TYR A 95 0.08 2.46 14.80
C TYR A 95 1.14 3.13 15.68
N TYR A 96 2.33 3.40 15.16
CA TYR A 96 3.36 4.11 15.91
C TYR A 96 3.25 5.62 15.70
N PHE A 97 3.27 6.09 14.45
CA PHE A 97 3.46 7.49 14.14
C PHE A 97 2.21 8.35 14.32
N ILE A 98 1.00 7.82 14.12
CA ILE A 98 -0.22 8.63 14.32
C ILE A 98 -0.42 8.99 15.79
N PRO A 99 -0.47 8.03 16.74
CA PRO A 99 -0.63 8.37 18.16
C PRO A 99 0.50 9.26 18.65
N LYS A 100 1.72 9.03 18.15
CA LYS A 100 2.92 9.76 18.59
C LYS A 100 2.97 11.20 18.08
N GLN A 101 2.58 11.46 16.82
CA GLN A 101 2.51 12.82 16.28
C GLN A 101 1.27 13.58 16.76
N ALA A 102 0.13 12.88 16.91
CA ALA A 102 -1.08 13.48 17.45
C ALA A 102 -1.01 13.73 18.96
N GLU A 103 -0.11 13.05 19.67
CA GLU A 103 -0.03 13.00 21.14
C GLU A 103 -1.37 12.56 21.75
N ARG A 104 -1.94 11.50 21.17
CA ARG A 104 -3.22 10.94 21.58
C ARG A 104 -3.08 9.44 21.84
N PRO A 105 -3.83 8.89 22.81
CA PRO A 105 -3.91 7.44 22.95
C PRO A 105 -4.59 6.84 21.71
N VAL A 106 -4.17 5.63 21.33
CA VAL A 106 -4.88 4.85 20.30
C VAL A 106 -6.35 4.70 20.70
N TYR A 107 -7.25 4.95 19.75
CA TYR A 107 -8.68 4.98 20.00
C TYR A 107 -9.24 3.69 20.63
N SER A 108 -9.02 2.52 20.00
CA SER A 108 -9.61 1.27 20.48
C SER A 108 -8.65 0.10 20.39
N TYR A 109 -8.19 -0.38 21.55
CA TYR A 109 -7.38 -1.59 21.64
C TYR A 109 -8.14 -2.86 21.24
N ARG A 110 -9.45 -2.94 21.54
CA ARG A 110 -10.28 -4.08 21.10
C ARG A 110 -10.38 -4.13 19.59
N LEU A 111 -10.56 -2.97 18.95
CA LEU A 111 -10.53 -2.89 17.49
C LEU A 111 -9.16 -3.30 16.95
N SER A 112 -8.07 -2.91 17.61
CA SER A 112 -6.70 -3.35 17.27
C SER A 112 -6.53 -4.88 17.29
N ILE A 113 -7.21 -5.60 18.18
CA ILE A 113 -7.18 -7.07 18.19
C ILE A 113 -8.00 -7.63 17.03
N VAL A 114 -9.27 -7.20 16.93
CA VAL A 114 -10.22 -7.76 15.95
C VAL A 114 -9.71 -7.53 14.53
N HIS A 115 -9.34 -6.30 14.20
CA HIS A 115 -8.92 -5.97 12.85
C HIS A 115 -7.57 -6.61 12.50
N PHE A 116 -6.64 -6.78 13.45
CA PHE A 116 -5.36 -7.44 13.19
C PHE A 116 -5.59 -8.91 12.79
N TRP A 117 -6.26 -9.69 13.64
CA TRP A 117 -6.44 -11.11 13.39
C TRP A 117 -7.31 -11.38 12.17
N ALA A 118 -8.41 -10.63 12.03
CA ALA A 118 -9.27 -10.76 10.86
C ALA A 118 -8.53 -10.34 9.58
N LEU A 119 -7.74 -9.27 9.58
CA LEU A 119 -6.99 -8.84 8.40
C LEU A 119 -5.94 -9.88 8.00
N ILE A 120 -5.07 -10.29 8.93
CA ILE A 120 -3.98 -11.22 8.64
C ILE A 120 -4.49 -12.58 8.16
N PHE A 121 -5.62 -13.06 8.70
CA PHE A 121 -6.25 -14.29 8.24
C PHE A 121 -6.88 -14.14 6.85
N THR A 122 -7.70 -13.10 6.65
CA THR A 122 -8.52 -12.96 5.43
C THR A 122 -7.70 -12.58 4.20
N TYR A 123 -6.63 -11.78 4.35
CA TYR A 123 -5.79 -11.36 3.22
C TYR A 123 -5.22 -12.54 2.43
N MET A 124 -4.87 -13.63 3.13
CA MET A 124 -4.30 -14.84 2.52
C MET A 124 -5.21 -15.50 1.47
N TRP A 125 -6.51 -15.23 1.51
CA TRP A 125 -7.50 -15.82 0.62
C TRP A 125 -7.84 -14.98 -0.60
N ALA A 126 -7.46 -13.71 -0.62
CA ALA A 126 -7.94 -12.75 -1.62
C ALA A 126 -7.18 -12.83 -2.97
N GLY A 127 -6.13 -13.65 -3.08
CA GLY A 127 -5.37 -13.84 -4.33
C GLY A 127 -6.22 -14.10 -5.60
N PRO A 128 -7.22 -15.00 -5.59
CA PRO A 128 -8.02 -15.33 -6.78
C PRO A 128 -8.82 -14.17 -7.37
N HIS A 129 -8.97 -13.03 -6.67
CA HIS A 129 -9.67 -11.87 -7.23
C HIS A 129 -8.96 -11.21 -8.42
N HIS A 130 -7.69 -11.57 -8.63
CA HIS A 130 -6.90 -11.17 -9.79
C HIS A 130 -7.15 -12.07 -11.00
N LEU A 131 -7.91 -13.15 -10.82
CA LEU A 131 -8.05 -14.26 -11.78
C LEU A 131 -9.51 -14.55 -12.10
N HIS A 132 -10.39 -13.55 -11.95
CA HIS A 132 -11.79 -13.68 -12.33
C HIS A 132 -11.98 -13.85 -13.82
N TYR A 133 -12.88 -14.76 -14.20
CA TYR A 133 -13.16 -15.11 -15.60
C TYR A 133 -11.91 -15.54 -16.40
N THR A 134 -10.93 -16.12 -15.72
CA THR A 134 -9.76 -16.76 -16.34
C THR A 134 -9.92 -18.28 -16.38
N ALA A 135 -8.87 -19.00 -16.79
CA ALA A 135 -8.82 -20.47 -16.73
C ALA A 135 -8.81 -21.03 -15.30
N LEU A 136 -8.66 -20.20 -14.27
CA LEU A 136 -8.69 -20.63 -12.88
C LEU A 136 -10.09 -21.19 -12.51
N PRO A 137 -10.20 -22.33 -11.78
CA PRO A 137 -11.49 -22.92 -11.43
C PRO A 137 -12.47 -21.97 -10.73
N ASP A 138 -13.74 -22.02 -11.11
CA ASP A 138 -14.77 -21.10 -10.61
C ASP A 138 -14.89 -21.03 -9.08
N TRP A 139 -14.71 -22.17 -8.40
CA TRP A 139 -14.78 -22.24 -6.94
C TRP A 139 -13.67 -21.39 -6.28
N THR A 140 -12.44 -21.43 -6.80
CA THR A 140 -11.34 -20.61 -6.26
C THR A 140 -11.59 -19.13 -6.49
N GLN A 141 -12.11 -18.76 -7.66
CA GLN A 141 -12.49 -17.38 -7.96
C GLN A 141 -13.55 -16.89 -6.96
N SER A 142 -14.59 -17.69 -6.71
CA SER A 142 -15.66 -17.33 -5.77
C SER A 142 -15.16 -17.21 -4.33
N VAL A 143 -14.24 -18.09 -3.90
CA VAL A 143 -13.57 -17.97 -2.58
C VAL A 143 -12.81 -16.65 -2.49
N GLY A 144 -12.01 -16.30 -3.50
CA GLY A 144 -11.29 -15.03 -3.54
C GLY A 144 -12.22 -13.83 -3.43
N MET A 145 -13.31 -13.80 -4.22
CA MET A 145 -14.31 -12.74 -4.15
C MET A 145 -14.93 -12.61 -2.74
N VAL A 146 -15.39 -13.73 -2.15
CA VAL A 146 -16.05 -13.69 -0.83
C VAL A 146 -15.09 -13.19 0.25
N PHE A 147 -13.85 -13.67 0.27
CA PHE A 147 -12.88 -13.21 1.26
C PHE A 147 -12.43 -11.78 1.02
N SER A 148 -12.30 -11.32 -0.23
CA SER A 148 -12.04 -9.91 -0.55
C SER A 148 -13.17 -8.99 -0.07
N LEU A 149 -14.43 -9.43 -0.13
CA LEU A 149 -15.56 -8.68 0.45
C LEU A 149 -15.51 -8.64 1.98
N ILE A 150 -15.21 -9.76 2.62
CA ILE A 150 -15.03 -9.83 4.08
C ILE A 150 -13.86 -8.93 4.52
N LEU A 151 -12.79 -8.88 3.73
CA LEU A 151 -11.56 -8.11 4.00
C LEU A 151 -11.80 -6.60 4.12
N LEU A 152 -12.92 -6.08 3.60
CA LEU A 152 -13.32 -4.68 3.78
C LEU A 152 -13.40 -4.28 5.27
N ALA A 153 -14.07 -5.10 6.08
CA ALA A 153 -14.32 -4.80 7.48
C ALA A 153 -13.04 -4.67 8.33
N PRO A 154 -12.10 -5.64 8.33
CA PRO A 154 -10.86 -5.50 9.08
C PRO A 154 -9.90 -4.46 8.46
N SER A 155 -9.95 -4.24 7.15
CA SER A 155 -9.18 -3.16 6.52
C SER A 155 -9.62 -1.80 7.04
N TRP A 156 -10.92 -1.51 7.02
CA TRP A 156 -11.48 -0.28 7.59
C TRP A 156 -11.32 -0.18 9.09
N GLY A 157 -11.23 -1.31 9.81
CA GLY A 157 -10.84 -1.32 11.22
C GLY A 157 -9.52 -0.57 11.46
N GLY A 158 -8.54 -0.70 10.56
CA GLY A 158 -7.28 0.07 10.61
C GLY A 158 -7.49 1.57 10.39
N MET A 159 -8.27 1.94 9.37
CA MET A 159 -8.60 3.33 9.07
C MET A 159 -9.32 4.00 10.26
N ILE A 160 -10.37 3.35 10.77
CA ILE A 160 -11.17 3.86 11.88
C ILE A 160 -10.29 4.05 13.11
N ASN A 161 -9.45 3.07 13.45
CA ASN A 161 -8.60 3.17 14.63
C ASN A 161 -7.60 4.34 14.51
N GLY A 162 -7.02 4.53 13.33
CA GLY A 162 -6.10 5.64 13.08
C GLY A 162 -6.76 7.02 13.02
N VAL A 163 -7.89 7.14 12.32
CA VAL A 163 -8.63 8.41 12.22
C VAL A 163 -9.23 8.79 13.56
N MET A 164 -9.87 7.85 14.26
CA MET A 164 -10.52 8.14 15.55
C MET A 164 -9.51 8.43 16.67
N THR A 165 -8.24 8.01 16.52
CA THR A 165 -7.15 8.43 17.41
C THR A 165 -6.94 9.95 17.38
N LEU A 166 -7.30 10.61 16.28
CA LEU A 166 -7.24 12.06 16.17
C LEU A 166 -8.45 12.79 16.78
N SER A 167 -9.47 12.08 17.26
CA SER A 167 -10.66 12.69 17.86
C SER A 167 -10.29 13.70 18.96
N GLY A 168 -10.79 14.93 18.82
CA GLY A 168 -10.45 16.05 19.71
C GLY A 168 -9.12 16.76 19.41
N ALA A 169 -8.33 16.29 18.46
CA ALA A 169 -7.09 16.92 17.98
C ALA A 169 -7.12 17.30 16.49
N TRP A 170 -8.31 17.30 15.87
CA TRP A 170 -8.51 17.73 14.47
C TRP A 170 -7.96 19.12 14.15
N HIS A 171 -7.97 20.03 15.12
CA HIS A 171 -7.38 21.37 14.96
C HIS A 171 -5.88 21.32 14.60
N LYS A 172 -5.14 20.29 15.03
CA LYS A 172 -3.72 20.11 14.70
C LYS A 172 -3.49 19.93 13.19
N LEU A 173 -4.48 19.47 12.42
CA LEU A 173 -4.35 19.38 10.96
C LEU A 173 -4.18 20.73 10.28
N ARG A 174 -4.62 21.83 10.91
CA ARG A 174 -4.40 23.16 10.36
C ARG A 174 -2.92 23.55 10.42
N ASP A 175 -2.19 23.12 11.44
CA ASP A 175 -0.86 23.66 11.75
C ASP A 175 0.27 22.65 11.53
N ASP A 176 -0.03 21.35 11.57
CA ASP A 176 0.95 20.27 11.45
C ASP A 176 0.82 19.52 10.11
N PRO A 177 1.71 19.82 9.13
CA PRO A 177 1.65 19.16 7.84
C PRO A 177 2.10 17.69 7.88
N ILE A 178 2.86 17.26 8.90
CA ILE A 178 3.21 15.84 9.09
C ILE A 178 1.94 15.05 9.40
N LEU A 179 1.10 15.59 10.28
CA LEU A 179 -0.18 14.97 10.62
C LEU A 179 -1.16 14.98 9.43
N ARG A 180 -1.11 16.00 8.56
CA ARG A 180 -1.85 16.00 7.28
C ARG A 180 -1.45 14.81 6.41
N PHE A 181 -0.15 14.55 6.22
CA PHE A 181 0.33 13.37 5.49
C PHE A 181 -0.25 12.07 6.07
N LEU A 182 -0.14 11.88 7.39
CA LEU A 182 -0.57 10.65 8.05
C LEU A 182 -2.10 10.43 7.96
N ILE A 183 -2.90 11.49 8.08
CA ILE A 183 -4.38 11.36 8.03
C ILE A 183 -4.90 11.25 6.61
N VAL A 184 -4.37 12.04 5.65
CA VAL A 184 -4.77 11.89 4.24
C VAL A 184 -4.33 10.53 3.70
N SER A 185 -3.20 10.00 4.20
CA SER A 185 -2.80 8.63 3.92
C SER A 185 -3.87 7.61 4.33
N LEU A 186 -4.46 7.75 5.52
CA LEU A 186 -5.57 6.89 5.96
C LEU A 186 -6.83 7.05 5.11
N SER A 187 -7.11 8.25 4.59
CA SER A 187 -8.22 8.46 3.65
C SER A 187 -8.02 7.65 2.37
N PHE A 188 -6.83 7.69 1.77
CA PHE A 188 -6.51 6.88 0.58
C PHE A 188 -6.46 5.39 0.89
N TYR A 189 -6.02 5.00 2.09
CA TYR A 189 -6.09 3.61 2.54
C TYR A 189 -7.55 3.13 2.63
N GLY A 190 -8.42 3.88 3.29
CA GLY A 190 -9.85 3.53 3.38
C GLY A 190 -10.53 3.48 2.03
N MET A 191 -10.21 4.43 1.15
CA MET A 191 -10.70 4.48 -0.23
C MET A 191 -10.24 3.27 -1.05
N SER A 192 -8.94 2.97 -1.09
CA SER A 192 -8.40 1.84 -1.85
C SER A 192 -8.84 0.49 -1.27
N THR A 193 -8.93 0.36 0.05
CA THR A 193 -9.46 -0.85 0.72
C THR A 193 -10.98 -0.96 0.69
N PHE A 194 -11.68 0.04 0.14
CA PHE A 194 -13.07 -0.08 -0.28
C PHE A 194 -13.16 -0.45 -1.77
N GLU A 195 -12.40 0.25 -2.62
CA GLU A 195 -12.34 0.02 -4.06
C GLU A 195 -11.90 -1.42 -4.39
N GLY A 196 -10.90 -1.96 -3.70
CA GLY A 196 -10.40 -3.33 -3.90
C GLY A 196 -11.50 -4.39 -3.74
N PRO A 197 -12.20 -4.45 -2.60
CA PRO A 197 -13.38 -5.31 -2.43
C PRO A 197 -14.45 -5.10 -3.52
N MET A 198 -14.73 -3.87 -3.94
CA MET A 198 -15.68 -3.64 -5.03
C MET A 198 -15.19 -4.22 -6.36
N MET A 199 -13.91 -4.03 -6.70
CA MET A 199 -13.28 -4.61 -7.89
C MET A 199 -13.11 -6.14 -7.82
N SER A 200 -13.19 -6.73 -6.63
CA SER A 200 -13.19 -8.19 -6.43
C SER A 200 -14.55 -8.84 -6.70
N ILE A 201 -15.61 -8.05 -6.85
CA ILE A 201 -16.91 -8.57 -7.28
C ILE A 201 -16.78 -8.97 -8.75
N LYS A 202 -17.02 -10.24 -9.09
CA LYS A 202 -16.86 -10.76 -10.46
C LYS A 202 -17.46 -9.81 -11.52
N THR A 203 -18.68 -9.34 -11.35
CA THR A 203 -19.35 -8.43 -12.31
C THR A 203 -18.63 -7.08 -12.48
N VAL A 204 -18.06 -6.52 -11.42
CA VAL A 204 -17.25 -5.29 -11.49
C VAL A 204 -15.90 -5.60 -12.15
N ASN A 205 -15.29 -6.71 -11.76
CA ASN A 205 -14.02 -7.18 -12.33
C ASN A 205 -14.11 -7.41 -13.84
N ALA A 206 -15.25 -7.90 -14.34
CA ALA A 206 -15.50 -8.06 -15.77
C ALA A 206 -15.37 -6.75 -16.58
N LEU A 207 -15.40 -5.59 -15.91
CA LEU A 207 -15.15 -4.28 -16.50
C LEU A 207 -13.79 -3.70 -16.09
N SER A 208 -13.33 -3.90 -14.86
CA SER A 208 -12.07 -3.32 -14.37
C SER A 208 -10.82 -4.14 -14.75
N HIS A 209 -10.97 -5.42 -15.08
CA HIS A 209 -9.86 -6.30 -15.39
C HIS A 209 -9.21 -5.90 -16.72
N TYR A 210 -7.87 -5.95 -16.75
CA TYR A 210 -7.04 -5.47 -17.87
C TYR A 210 -7.15 -3.99 -18.23
N THR A 211 -7.98 -3.20 -17.55
CA THR A 211 -8.09 -1.75 -17.80
C THR A 211 -7.20 -0.93 -16.89
N ASP A 212 -7.02 0.34 -17.25
CA ASP A 212 -6.32 1.35 -16.46
C ASP A 212 -6.99 1.61 -15.10
N TRP A 213 -8.20 1.09 -14.84
CA TRP A 213 -8.81 1.15 -13.50
C TRP A 213 -7.94 0.41 -12.48
N THR A 214 -7.42 -0.77 -12.84
CA THR A 214 -6.49 -1.50 -11.96
C THR A 214 -5.25 -0.66 -11.63
N VAL A 215 -4.75 0.11 -12.60
CA VAL A 215 -3.61 1.02 -12.40
C VAL A 215 -3.98 2.18 -11.47
N GLY A 216 -5.19 2.74 -11.61
CA GLY A 216 -5.74 3.76 -10.72
C GLY A 216 -5.86 3.27 -9.27
N HIS A 217 -6.41 2.07 -9.09
CA HIS A 217 -6.50 1.40 -7.79
C HIS A 217 -5.12 1.16 -7.15
N VAL A 218 -4.16 0.66 -7.93
CA VAL A 218 -2.80 0.45 -7.44
C VAL A 218 -2.18 1.78 -6.99
N HIS A 219 -2.33 2.87 -7.76
CA HIS A 219 -1.71 4.15 -7.40
C HIS A 219 -2.46 4.91 -6.32
N SER A 220 -3.76 4.67 -6.13
CA SER A 220 -4.49 5.19 -4.96
C SER A 220 -3.92 4.62 -3.66
N GLY A 221 -3.64 3.32 -3.61
CA GLY A 221 -2.96 2.67 -2.50
C GLY A 221 -1.46 3.01 -2.42
N ALA A 222 -0.73 2.96 -3.53
CA ALA A 222 0.72 3.11 -3.53
C ALA A 222 1.16 4.56 -3.26
N LEU A 223 0.58 5.54 -3.95
CA LEU A 223 0.95 6.94 -3.75
C LEU A 223 0.23 7.55 -2.55
N GLY A 224 -1.08 7.29 -2.46
CA GLY A 224 -1.96 7.88 -1.46
C GLY A 224 -1.82 7.25 -0.08
N TRP A 225 -1.82 5.93 0.04
CA TRP A 225 -1.60 5.26 1.33
C TRP A 225 -0.11 5.12 1.63
N VAL A 226 0.57 4.18 0.97
CA VAL A 226 1.96 3.79 1.27
C VAL A 226 2.90 4.99 1.25
N GLY A 227 2.88 5.77 0.18
CA GLY A 227 3.76 6.91 0.01
C GLY A 227 3.55 7.96 1.10
N LEU A 228 2.30 8.42 1.31
CA LEU A 228 2.03 9.48 2.28
C LEU A 228 2.31 9.06 3.74
N VAL A 229 1.98 7.83 4.17
CA VAL A 229 2.30 7.38 5.54
C VAL A 229 3.81 7.28 5.73
N THR A 230 4.55 6.84 4.70
CA THR A 230 6.02 6.80 4.73
C THR A 230 6.60 8.19 4.88
N MET A 231 6.14 9.14 4.07
CA MET A 231 6.61 10.53 4.11
C MET A 231 6.35 11.16 5.48
N GLY A 232 5.12 11.02 6.00
CA GLY A 232 4.78 11.50 7.34
C GLY A 232 5.65 10.86 8.44
N SER A 233 5.83 9.54 8.37
CA SER A 233 6.69 8.79 9.30
C SER A 233 8.15 9.24 9.23
N MET A 234 8.68 9.46 8.03
CA MET A 234 10.05 9.94 7.82
C MET A 234 10.23 11.38 8.31
N TYR A 235 9.27 12.28 8.04
CA TYR A 235 9.32 13.64 8.56
C TYR A 235 9.26 13.70 10.10
N TYR A 236 8.61 12.73 10.74
CA TYR A 236 8.69 12.55 12.18
C TYR A 236 10.06 12.02 12.61
N LEU A 237 10.51 10.93 12.00
CA LEU A 237 11.65 10.14 12.47
C LEU A 237 12.99 10.82 12.23
N ILE A 238 13.21 11.36 11.03
CA ILE A 238 14.53 11.84 10.56
C ILE A 238 15.12 12.91 11.49
N PRO A 239 14.42 13.99 11.88
CA PRO A 239 15.01 14.97 12.78
C PRO A 239 15.54 14.34 14.06
N ARG A 240 14.77 13.42 14.65
CA ARG A 240 15.12 12.74 15.90
C ARG A 240 16.34 11.84 15.75
N LEU A 241 16.53 11.19 14.61
CA LEU A 241 17.74 10.41 14.32
C LEU A 241 19.00 11.28 14.17
N PHE A 242 18.85 12.56 13.86
CA PHE A 242 19.95 13.53 13.71
C PHE A 242 20.04 14.53 14.88
N GLY A 243 19.35 14.26 15.99
CA GLY A 243 19.37 15.10 17.21
C GLY A 243 18.67 16.45 17.05
N GLN A 244 17.82 16.58 16.03
CA GLN A 244 17.05 17.76 15.72
C GLN A 244 15.61 17.62 16.24
N LYS A 245 15.03 18.74 16.69
CA LYS A 245 13.63 18.76 17.17
C LYS A 245 12.61 18.66 16.04
N GLN A 246 12.95 19.18 14.86
CA GLN A 246 12.06 19.27 13.71
C GLN A 246 12.85 19.27 12.39
N MET A 247 12.15 19.06 11.28
CA MET A 247 12.71 19.19 9.93
C MET A 247 13.19 20.61 9.66
N TYR A 248 14.08 20.77 8.67
CA TYR A 248 14.71 22.04 8.36
C TYR A 248 13.69 23.11 7.95
N SER A 249 12.71 22.75 7.13
CA SER A 249 11.62 23.64 6.73
C SER A 249 10.27 22.94 6.82
N VAL A 250 9.41 23.39 7.74
CA VAL A 250 8.01 22.93 7.86
C VAL A 250 7.17 23.41 6.66
N LYS A 251 7.43 24.61 6.15
CA LYS A 251 6.78 25.14 4.94
C LYS A 251 7.03 24.26 3.71
N ALA A 252 8.23 23.69 3.59
CA ALA A 252 8.54 22.77 2.49
C ALA A 252 7.77 21.44 2.62
N ILE A 253 7.47 20.98 3.84
CA ILE A 253 6.59 19.83 4.07
C ILE A 253 5.18 20.14 3.56
N GLU A 254 4.67 21.35 3.80
CA GLU A 254 3.36 21.77 3.31
C GLU A 254 3.30 21.84 1.77
N ILE A 255 4.33 22.39 1.12
CA ILE A 255 4.41 22.41 -0.35
C ILE A 255 4.46 20.97 -0.88
N HIS A 256 5.27 20.11 -0.27
CA HIS A 256 5.33 18.70 -0.63
C HIS A 256 3.95 18.03 -0.49
N PHE A 257 3.26 18.24 0.64
CA PHE A 257 1.93 17.68 0.90
C PHE A 257 0.96 18.02 -0.23
N TRP A 258 0.89 19.30 -0.64
CA TRP A 258 -0.01 19.73 -1.71
C TRP A 258 0.41 19.20 -3.08
N ALA A 259 1.70 19.25 -3.42
CA ALA A 259 2.20 18.70 -4.68
C ALA A 259 1.90 17.21 -4.82
N ALA A 260 2.15 16.43 -3.75
CA ALA A 260 1.86 15.01 -3.71
C ALA A 260 0.35 14.74 -3.81
N THR A 261 -0.47 15.41 -3.00
CA THR A 261 -1.93 15.18 -2.96
C THR A 261 -2.60 15.53 -4.28
N ILE A 262 -2.28 16.69 -4.87
CA ILE A 262 -2.81 17.09 -6.18
C ILE A 262 -2.34 16.11 -7.25
N GLY A 263 -1.06 15.71 -7.23
CA GLY A 263 -0.51 14.71 -8.14
C GLY A 263 -1.26 13.38 -8.08
N ILE A 264 -1.54 12.87 -6.87
CA ILE A 264 -2.32 11.65 -6.65
C ILE A 264 -3.73 11.77 -7.25
N VAL A 265 -4.44 12.86 -6.94
CA VAL A 265 -5.84 13.04 -7.39
C VAL A 265 -5.91 13.11 -8.92
N ILE A 266 -5.01 13.83 -9.57
CA ILE A 266 -4.92 13.88 -11.04
C ILE A 266 -4.67 12.47 -11.60
N TYR A 267 -3.74 11.72 -11.00
CA TYR A 267 -3.39 10.37 -11.42
C TYR A 267 -4.60 9.44 -11.36
N ILE A 268 -5.26 9.37 -10.21
CA ILE A 268 -6.40 8.45 -9.99
C ILE A 268 -7.57 8.83 -10.89
N ALA A 269 -7.92 10.12 -10.97
CA ALA A 269 -9.01 10.58 -11.82
C ALA A 269 -8.77 10.21 -13.29
N ALA A 270 -7.56 10.41 -13.80
CA ALA A 270 -7.21 10.04 -15.17
C ALA A 270 -7.35 8.52 -15.41
N MET A 271 -6.91 7.69 -14.45
CA MET A 271 -6.96 6.23 -14.57
C MET A 271 -8.36 5.65 -14.41
N TRP A 272 -9.22 6.24 -13.59
CA TRP A 272 -10.62 5.85 -13.53
C TRP A 272 -11.34 6.14 -14.83
N ILE A 273 -11.17 7.34 -15.38
CA ILE A 273 -11.81 7.70 -16.65
C ILE A 273 -11.31 6.79 -17.78
N ALA A 274 -10.00 6.59 -17.89
CA ALA A 274 -9.42 5.69 -18.89
C ALA A 274 -9.90 4.24 -18.71
N GLY A 275 -9.91 3.75 -17.47
CA GLY A 275 -10.26 2.36 -17.16
C GLY A 275 -11.72 2.03 -17.43
N VAL A 276 -12.64 2.89 -17.00
CA VAL A 276 -14.07 2.73 -17.29
C VAL A 276 -14.32 2.84 -18.79
N MET A 277 -13.66 3.78 -19.47
CA MET A 277 -13.80 3.94 -20.92
C MET A 277 -13.32 2.70 -21.69
N GLN A 278 -12.16 2.15 -21.34
CA GLN A 278 -11.67 0.89 -21.91
C GLN A 278 -12.67 -0.25 -21.70
N GLY A 279 -13.07 -0.48 -20.46
CA GLY A 279 -13.96 -1.58 -20.11
C GLY A 279 -15.32 -1.48 -20.83
N LEU A 280 -15.86 -0.27 -20.99
CA LEU A 280 -17.09 -0.03 -21.75
C LEU A 280 -16.88 -0.22 -23.26
N MET A 281 -15.82 0.34 -23.84
CA MET A 281 -15.56 0.25 -25.29
C MET A 281 -15.26 -1.19 -25.73
N TRP A 282 -14.50 -1.95 -24.95
CA TRP A 282 -14.13 -3.33 -25.30
C TRP A 282 -15.32 -4.30 -25.28
N ARG A 283 -16.38 -3.99 -24.52
CA ARG A 283 -17.58 -4.80 -24.44
C ARG A 283 -18.79 -4.20 -25.14
N ALA A 284 -18.61 -3.09 -25.85
CA ALA A 284 -19.70 -2.42 -26.56
C ALA A 284 -20.11 -3.26 -27.77
N ILE A 285 -21.43 -3.50 -27.88
CA ILE A 285 -22.03 -4.31 -28.92
C ILE A 285 -23.14 -3.48 -29.58
N ASN A 286 -23.17 -3.49 -30.90
CA ASN A 286 -24.21 -2.86 -31.70
C ASN A 286 -25.53 -3.63 -31.58
N THR A 287 -26.64 -3.04 -32.05
CA THR A 287 -27.95 -3.71 -32.05
C THR A 287 -27.98 -4.99 -32.88
N ASP A 288 -27.05 -5.17 -33.82
CA ASP A 288 -26.88 -6.35 -34.66
C ASP A 288 -25.95 -7.44 -34.06
N GLY A 289 -25.39 -7.21 -32.87
CA GLY A 289 -24.49 -8.16 -32.21
C GLY A 289 -23.00 -8.01 -32.56
N THR A 290 -22.62 -7.10 -33.47
CA THR A 290 -21.21 -6.83 -33.79
C THR A 290 -20.53 -5.95 -32.73
N LEU A 291 -19.21 -6.07 -32.58
CA LEU A 291 -18.45 -5.18 -31.69
C LEU A 291 -18.48 -3.74 -32.21
N THR A 292 -18.84 -2.79 -31.36
CA THR A 292 -18.99 -1.36 -31.74
C THR A 292 -17.64 -0.69 -32.03
N TYR A 293 -16.60 -1.02 -31.25
CA TYR A 293 -15.29 -0.39 -31.35
C TYR A 293 -14.21 -1.42 -31.66
N THR A 294 -13.28 -1.03 -32.53
CA THR A 294 -11.99 -1.69 -32.66
C THR A 294 -11.12 -1.39 -31.42
N PHE A 295 -10.15 -2.26 -31.14
CA PHE A 295 -9.24 -2.02 -30.02
C PHE A 295 -8.46 -0.70 -30.16
N VAL A 296 -8.04 -0.34 -31.38
CA VAL A 296 -7.27 0.89 -31.63
C VAL A 296 -8.07 2.15 -31.30
N GLU A 297 -9.39 2.15 -31.50
CA GLU A 297 -10.25 3.28 -31.10
C GLU A 297 -10.26 3.48 -29.60
N SER A 298 -10.28 2.40 -28.82
CA SER A 298 -10.17 2.49 -27.34
C SER A 298 -8.83 3.08 -26.90
N VAL A 299 -7.73 2.68 -27.56
CA VAL A 299 -6.38 3.22 -27.27
C VAL A 299 -6.31 4.71 -27.59
N LYS A 300 -6.86 5.12 -28.74
CA LYS A 300 -6.92 6.53 -29.12
C LYS A 300 -7.76 7.35 -28.14
N ALA A 301 -8.87 6.80 -27.67
CA ALA A 301 -9.76 7.46 -26.72
C ALA A 301 -9.10 7.64 -25.34
N THR A 302 -8.26 6.69 -24.89
CA THR A 302 -7.60 6.81 -23.59
C THR A 302 -6.28 7.58 -23.60
N TYR A 303 -5.68 7.81 -24.77
CA TYR A 303 -4.39 8.49 -24.91
C TYR A 303 -4.27 9.83 -24.15
N PRO A 304 -5.27 10.73 -24.16
CA PRO A 304 -5.19 12.00 -23.42
C PRO A 304 -4.99 11.82 -21.90
N PHE A 305 -5.55 10.75 -21.32
CA PHE A 305 -5.42 10.48 -19.88
C PHE A 305 -4.01 10.05 -19.48
N TYR A 306 -3.20 9.56 -20.42
CA TYR A 306 -1.79 9.24 -20.15
C TYR A 306 -0.95 10.50 -19.93
N ALA A 307 -1.28 11.61 -20.59
CA ALA A 307 -0.64 12.90 -20.32
C ALA A 307 -1.01 13.42 -18.91
N LEU A 308 -2.28 13.29 -18.50
CA LEU A 308 -2.72 13.65 -17.15
C LEU A 308 -2.07 12.76 -16.09
N ARG A 309 -1.99 11.45 -16.33
CA ARG A 309 -1.26 10.51 -15.47
C ARG A 309 0.20 10.92 -15.30
N LEU A 310 0.89 11.24 -16.39
CA LEU A 310 2.28 11.70 -16.37
C LEU A 310 2.41 13.00 -15.56
N LEU A 311 1.53 13.98 -15.79
CA LEU A 311 1.52 15.23 -15.04
C LEU A 311 1.34 14.99 -13.54
N GLY A 312 0.38 14.16 -13.14
CA GLY A 312 0.16 13.78 -11.75
C GLY A 312 1.38 13.12 -11.13
N GLY A 313 2.01 12.19 -11.85
CA GLY A 313 3.25 11.54 -11.44
C GLY A 313 4.43 12.51 -11.30
N LEU A 314 4.58 13.47 -12.22
CA LEU A 314 5.64 14.48 -12.16
C LEU A 314 5.45 15.44 -10.98
N LEU A 315 4.21 15.81 -10.64
CA LEU A 315 3.93 16.62 -9.44
C LEU A 315 4.31 15.86 -8.16
N TYR A 316 3.96 14.58 -8.09
CA TYR A 316 4.34 13.71 -6.96
C TYR A 316 5.86 13.58 -6.84
N LEU A 317 6.56 13.35 -7.96
CA LEU A 317 8.01 13.28 -8.02
C LEU A 317 8.67 14.61 -7.63
N GLY A 318 8.12 15.74 -8.09
CA GLY A 318 8.55 17.07 -7.67
C GLY A 318 8.45 17.25 -6.16
N GLY A 319 7.37 16.74 -5.55
CA GLY A 319 7.21 16.62 -4.10
C GLY A 319 8.35 15.84 -3.44
N MET A 320 8.73 14.69 -4.00
CA MET A 320 9.84 13.88 -3.50
C MET A 320 11.19 14.60 -3.58
N LEU A 321 11.42 15.42 -4.60
CA LEU A 321 12.63 16.25 -4.70
C LEU A 321 12.67 17.32 -3.60
N ILE A 322 11.52 17.91 -3.25
CA ILE A 322 11.40 18.83 -2.10
C ILE A 322 11.71 18.09 -0.79
N MET A 323 11.19 16.87 -0.63
CA MET A 323 11.50 16.03 0.53
C MET A 323 12.99 15.73 0.62
N LEU A 324 13.62 15.30 -0.47
CA LEU A 324 15.05 15.00 -0.52
C LEU A 324 15.88 16.20 -0.06
N TRP A 325 15.61 17.38 -0.63
CA TRP A 325 16.29 18.61 -0.22
C TRP A 325 16.10 18.90 1.28
N ASN A 326 14.87 18.82 1.79
CA ASN A 326 14.56 19.12 3.19
C ASN A 326 15.27 18.13 4.14
N VAL A 327 15.26 16.83 3.80
CA VAL A 327 15.96 15.77 4.54
C VAL A 327 17.47 16.01 4.55
N LEU A 328 18.09 16.32 3.40
CA LEU A 328 19.52 16.61 3.32
C LEU A 328 19.90 17.82 4.17
N LYS A 329 19.09 18.89 4.15
CA LYS A 329 19.32 20.07 5.00
C LYS A 329 19.16 19.76 6.49
N THR A 330 18.23 18.90 6.87
CA THR A 330 18.07 18.43 8.26
C THR A 330 19.26 17.59 8.71
N ALA A 331 19.67 16.61 7.91
CA ALA A 331 20.77 15.70 8.24
C ALA A 331 22.11 16.45 8.35
N THR A 332 22.41 17.35 7.39
CA THR A 332 23.65 18.15 7.37
C THR A 332 23.74 19.18 8.50
N ALA A 333 22.61 19.64 9.03
CA ALA A 333 22.57 20.50 10.21
C ALA A 333 22.59 19.71 11.54
N GLY A 334 22.46 18.38 11.48
CA GLY A 334 22.42 17.46 12.61
C GLY A 334 23.76 17.28 13.34
N ARG A 335 23.71 16.61 14.49
CA ARG A 335 24.90 16.16 15.23
C ARG A 335 25.03 14.63 15.08
N SER A 336 26.26 14.11 15.13
CA SER A 336 26.54 12.66 15.11
C SER A 336 26.20 11.97 16.43
N ASP A 337 26.38 12.67 17.56
CA ASP A 337 26.14 12.14 18.89
C ASP A 337 24.73 12.51 19.35
N VAL A 338 23.77 11.65 19.01
CA VAL A 338 22.37 11.84 19.36
C VAL A 338 22.01 10.99 20.56
N ILE A 339 21.84 11.63 21.71
CA ILE A 339 21.19 11.01 22.87
C ILE A 339 19.69 11.14 22.64
N ILE A 340 19.05 10.06 22.20
CA ILE A 340 17.58 9.98 22.20
C ILE A 340 17.18 9.88 23.68
N PRO A 341 16.43 10.86 24.24
CA PRO A 341 16.00 10.80 25.63
C PRO A 341 15.20 9.51 25.86
N ASP A 342 15.44 8.84 26.99
CA ASP A 342 14.52 7.80 27.46
C ASP A 342 13.12 8.43 27.58
N ALA A 343 12.15 7.82 26.90
CA ALA A 343 10.80 8.34 26.71
C ALA A 343 10.00 8.48 28.01
#